data_AF-A0A351AVC7-F1
#
_entry.id   AF-A0A351AVC7-F1
#
_cell.length_a   1.000
_cell.length_b   1.000
_cell.length_c   1.000
_cell.angle_alpha   90.00
_cell.angle_beta   90.00
_cell.angle_gamma   90.00
#
_symmetry.space_group_name_H-M   'P 1'
#
loop_
_entity.id
_entity.type
_entity.pdbx_description
1 polymer ?
#
loop_
_entity_poly.entity_id
_entity_poly.type
_entity_poly.pdbx_seq_one_letter_code
_entity_poly.pdbx_strand_id
1 'polypeptide(L)'
;TIDRALARLTSVMKENCTFSSYGAENTESTAQVIIALCSLGIDPRTDERFMRGGKNIVDGMQSFLLPGSVYRHSANDSEGNLMSTEQAMLAHIALYKADHKLGRLYDFSKHKA
;
A
#
# COMPACT_ATOMS: atom_id res chain seq x y z
N THR A 1 -7.82 4.30 -18.78
CA THR A 1 -8.54 3.14 -18.24
C THR A 1 -7.82 2.64 -17.00
N ILE A 2 -8.50 1.83 -16.19
CA ILE A 2 -7.92 1.18 -15.01
C ILE A 2 -6.70 0.34 -15.41
N ASP A 3 -6.78 -0.39 -16.53
CA ASP A 3 -5.69 -1.25 -16.99
C ASP A 3 -4.40 -0.49 -17.30
N ARG A 4 -4.50 0.69 -17.93
CA ARG A 4 -3.31 1.55 -18.16
C ARG A 4 -2.68 2.02 -16.84
N ALA A 5 -3.49 2.29 -15.82
CA ALA A 5 -2.99 2.70 -14.52
C ALA A 5 -2.29 1.53 -13.80
N LEU A 6 -2.89 0.33 -13.81
CA LEU A 6 -2.29 -0.88 -13.25
C LEU A 6 -0.97 -1.22 -13.96
N ALA A 7 -0.96 -1.19 -15.30
CA ALA A 7 0.26 -1.42 -16.08
C ALA A 7 1.36 -0.39 -15.74
N ARG A 8 1.00 0.88 -15.56
CA ARG A 8 1.95 1.91 -15.13
C ARG A 8 2.50 1.61 -13.74
N LEU A 9 1.65 1.29 -12.77
CA LEU A 9 2.06 0.96 -11.40
C LEU A 9 3.02 -0.24 -11.39
N THR A 10 2.66 -1.32 -12.08
CA THR A 10 3.53 -2.50 -12.23
C THR A 10 4.88 -2.15 -12.86
N SER A 11 4.92 -1.23 -13.83
CA SER A 11 6.18 -0.83 -14.49
C SER A 11 7.12 0.02 -13.63
N VAL A 12 6.59 0.73 -12.62
CA VAL A 12 7.38 1.62 -11.75
C VAL A 12 7.65 1.04 -10.38
N MET A 13 7.00 -0.07 -10.03
CA MET A 13 7.24 -0.81 -8.80
C MET A 13 8.70 -1.27 -8.76
N LYS A 14 9.31 -1.15 -7.58
CA LYS A 14 10.71 -1.53 -7.33
C LYS A 14 10.85 -3.03 -7.10
N GLU A 15 12.09 -3.53 -7.15
CA GLU A 15 12.40 -4.96 -6.95
C GLU A 15 12.00 -5.46 -5.55
N ASN A 16 12.01 -4.60 -4.54
CA ASN A 16 11.54 -4.88 -3.19
C ASN A 16 10.01 -4.67 -3.02
N CYS A 17 9.26 -4.57 -4.11
CA CYS A 17 7.80 -4.36 -4.13
C CYS A 17 7.34 -3.04 -3.48
N THR A 18 8.16 -1.98 -3.49
CA THR A 18 7.80 -0.65 -2.99
C THR A 18 7.51 0.33 -4.12
N PHE A 19 7.01 1.52 -3.74
CA PHE A 19 6.81 2.65 -4.63
C PHE A 19 7.55 3.89 -4.13
N SER A 20 7.93 4.74 -5.08
CA SER A 20 8.63 6.00 -4.78
C SER A 20 7.76 7.21 -5.06
N SER A 21 7.91 8.24 -4.24
CA SER A 21 7.48 9.61 -4.53
C SER A 21 8.54 10.60 -4.03
N TYR A 22 8.60 11.77 -4.67
CA TYR A 22 9.58 12.82 -4.35
C TYR A 22 11.04 12.34 -4.27
N GLY A 23 11.41 11.33 -5.05
CA GLY A 23 12.78 10.81 -5.15
C GLY A 23 13.15 9.71 -4.15
N ALA A 24 12.24 9.29 -3.25
CA ALA A 24 12.50 8.24 -2.28
C ALA A 24 11.44 7.13 -2.35
N GLU A 25 11.86 5.87 -2.20
CA GLU A 25 10.97 4.77 -1.85
C GLU A 25 10.39 5.02 -0.47
N ASN A 26 9.07 4.89 -0.32
CA ASN A 26 8.43 5.21 0.95
C ASN A 26 7.17 4.41 1.26
N THR A 27 6.83 4.41 2.55
CA THR A 27 5.64 3.77 3.12
C THR A 27 4.37 4.29 2.49
N GLU A 28 4.20 5.61 2.40
CA GLU A 28 2.95 6.25 2.01
C GLU A 28 2.54 5.90 0.59
N SER A 29 3.48 5.96 -0.36
CA SER A 29 3.22 5.63 -1.75
C SER A 29 2.88 4.15 -1.92
N THR A 30 3.59 3.28 -1.19
CA THR A 30 3.35 1.83 -1.20
C THR A 30 1.96 1.50 -0.60
N ALA A 31 1.62 2.14 0.53
CA ALA A 31 0.32 2.02 1.19
C ALA A 31 -0.84 2.48 0.30
N GLN A 32 -0.68 3.59 -0.41
CA GLN A 32 -1.71 4.10 -1.33
C GLN A 32 -1.99 3.14 -2.50
N VAL A 33 -0.96 2.48 -3.03
CA VAL A 33 -1.16 1.45 -4.06
C VAL A 33 -1.92 0.26 -3.48
N ILE A 34 -1.61 -0.20 -2.27
CA ILE A 34 -2.37 -1.26 -1.58
C ILE A 34 -3.86 -0.86 -1.45
N ILE A 35 -4.15 0.36 -0.98
CA ILE A 35 -5.52 0.86 -0.83
C ILE A 35 -6.25 0.89 -2.17
N ALA A 36 -5.58 1.34 -3.24
CA ALA A 36 -6.14 1.37 -4.58
C ALA A 36 -6.48 -0.03 -5.10
N LEU A 37 -5.59 -1.01 -4.92
CA LEU A 37 -5.82 -2.40 -5.33
C LEU A 37 -7.01 -3.01 -4.59
N CYS A 38 -7.05 -2.88 -3.26
CA CYS A 38 -8.19 -3.33 -2.46
C CYS A 38 -9.50 -2.66 -2.91
N SER A 39 -9.45 -1.38 -3.29
CA SER A 39 -10.63 -0.64 -3.78
C SER A 39 -11.14 -1.16 -5.13
N LEU A 40 -10.25 -1.72 -5.96
CA LEU A 40 -10.58 -2.39 -7.21
C LEU A 40 -11.01 -3.85 -7.02
N GLY A 41 -11.02 -4.37 -5.79
CA GLY A 41 -11.29 -5.78 -5.50
C GLY A 41 -10.14 -6.71 -5.87
N ILE A 42 -8.93 -6.18 -6.02
CA ILE A 42 -7.71 -6.93 -6.31
C ILE A 42 -7.00 -7.19 -4.98
N ASP A 43 -6.68 -8.45 -4.69
CA ASP A 43 -5.87 -8.80 -3.53
C ASP A 43 -4.38 -8.56 -3.83
N PRO A 44 -3.75 -7.56 -3.20
CA PRO A 44 -2.36 -7.21 -3.46
C PRO A 44 -1.35 -8.27 -3.01
N ARG A 45 -1.76 -9.27 -2.22
CA ARG A 45 -0.87 -10.36 -1.75
C ARG A 45 -0.76 -11.50 -2.75
N THR A 46 -1.72 -11.62 -3.67
CA THR A 46 -1.82 -12.74 -4.62
C THR A 46 -1.82 -12.31 -6.09
N ASP A 47 -1.96 -11.02 -6.39
CA ASP A 47 -1.85 -10.52 -7.75
C ASP A 47 -0.39 -10.48 -8.21
N GLU A 48 -0.03 -11.40 -9.10
CA GLU A 48 1.35 -11.58 -9.61
C GLU A 48 1.96 -10.30 -10.21
N ARG A 49 1.14 -9.37 -10.70
CA ARG A 49 1.63 -8.09 -11.24
C ARG A 49 2.35 -7.27 -10.17
N PHE A 50 1.95 -7.42 -8.91
CA PHE A 50 2.47 -6.71 -7.74
C PHE A 50 3.36 -7.58 -6.85
N MET A 51 3.98 -8.62 -7.45
CA MET A 51 4.95 -9.50 -6.78
C MET A 51 6.31 -9.48 -7.48
N ARG A 52 7.40 -9.58 -6.71
CA ARG A 52 8.78 -9.72 -7.18
C ARG A 52 9.56 -10.59 -6.21
N GLY A 53 10.37 -11.52 -6.74
CA GLY A 53 11.27 -12.34 -5.91
C GLY A 53 10.57 -13.10 -4.76
N GLY A 54 9.33 -13.55 -4.97
CA GLY A 54 8.54 -14.25 -3.95
C GLY A 54 7.93 -13.35 -2.85
N LYS A 55 8.09 -12.03 -2.97
CA LYS A 55 7.47 -11.03 -2.10
C LYS A 55 6.34 -10.32 -2.82
N ASN A 56 5.40 -9.79 -2.06
CA ASN A 56 4.33 -8.93 -2.54
C ASN A 56 4.49 -7.49 -1.98
N ILE A 57 3.63 -6.59 -2.45
CA ILE A 57 3.63 -5.17 -2.03
C ILE A 57 3.37 -4.97 -0.52
N VAL A 58 2.66 -5.87 0.15
CA VAL A 58 2.46 -5.81 1.61
C VAL A 58 3.77 -6.10 2.33
N ASP A 59 4.55 -7.07 1.86
CA ASP A 59 5.92 -7.32 2.36
C ASP A 59 6.83 -6.10 2.12
N GLY A 60 6.69 -5.47 0.95
CA GLY A 60 7.38 -4.22 0.61
C GLY A 60 7.06 -3.10 1.61
N MET A 61 5.78 -2.88 1.93
CA MET A 61 5.36 -1.90 2.94
C MET A 61 5.89 -2.27 4.34
N GLN A 62 5.84 -3.55 4.72
CA GLN A 62 6.33 -4.02 6.02
C GLN A 62 7.83 -3.80 6.22
N SER A 63 8.63 -3.66 5.16
CA SER A 63 10.06 -3.36 5.26
C SER A 63 10.36 -1.99 5.90
N PHE A 64 9.37 -1.09 5.94
CA PHE A 64 9.46 0.20 6.61
C PHE A 64 8.96 0.16 8.07
N LEU A 65 8.52 -0.98 8.58
CA LEU A 65 8.05 -1.09 9.95
C LEU A 65 9.21 -1.06 10.96
N LEU A 66 9.08 -0.23 11.99
CA LEU A 66 9.95 -0.16 13.16
C LEU A 66 9.30 -0.83 14.38
N PRO A 67 10.08 -1.13 15.45
CA PRO A 67 9.52 -1.60 16.72
C PRO A 67 8.41 -0.68 17.25
N GLY A 68 7.40 -1.26 17.91
CA GLY A 68 6.27 -0.50 18.44
C GLY A 68 5.16 -0.19 17.42
N SER A 69 5.13 -0.87 16.28
CA SER A 69 4.10 -0.71 15.23
C SER A 69 4.08 0.67 14.58
N VAL A 70 5.24 1.30 14.49
CA VAL A 70 5.44 2.62 13.88
C VAL A 70 6.14 2.45 12.54
N TYR A 71 5.68 3.16 11.51
CA TYR A 71 6.31 3.15 10.20
C TYR A 71 7.18 4.38 10.02
N ARG A 72 8.37 4.19 9.45
CA ARG A 72 9.21 5.28 8.96
C ARG A 72 8.81 5.68 7.54
N HIS A 73 9.26 6.84 7.09
CA HIS A 73 9.00 7.30 5.73
C HIS A 73 9.80 6.49 4.72
N SER A 74 11.13 6.46 4.86
CA SER A 74 12.05 5.73 3.99
C SER A 74 12.92 4.74 4.76
N ALA A 75 13.47 3.73 4.08
CA ALA A 75 14.27 2.68 4.71
C ALA A 75 15.56 3.20 5.38
N ASN A 76 16.03 4.39 4.99
CA ASN A 76 17.21 5.04 5.57
C ASN A 76 16.90 5.83 6.85
N ASP A 77 15.62 6.03 7.18
CA ASP A 77 15.23 6.75 8.38
C ASP A 77 15.31 5.82 9.61
N SER A 78 15.80 6.37 10.72
CA SER A 78 15.86 5.66 12.01
C SER A 78 14.61 5.86 12.86
N GLU A 79 13.85 6.93 12.60
CA GLU A 79 12.70 7.34 13.40
C GLU A 79 11.38 7.08 12.68
N GLY A 80 10.34 6.90 13.49
CA GLY A 80 8.97 6.80 13.01
C GLY A 80 8.42 8.11 12.46
N ASN A 81 7.50 7.99 11.51
CA ASN A 81 6.77 9.12 10.93
C ASN A 81 5.26 8.92 11.11
N LEU A 82 4.58 9.96 11.59
CA LEU A 82 3.15 9.92 11.90
C LEU A 82 2.29 9.67 10.65
N MET A 83 2.60 10.34 9.55
CA MET A 83 1.89 10.17 8.28
C MET A 83 2.14 8.78 7.70
N SER A 84 3.39 8.32 7.68
CA SER A 84 3.71 6.96 7.23
C SER A 84 2.95 5.91 8.03
N THR A 85 2.88 6.09 9.34
CA THR A 85 2.16 5.18 10.25
C THR A 85 0.66 5.18 9.98
N GLU A 86 0.05 6.36 9.86
CA GLU A 86 -1.38 6.48 9.52
C GLU A 86 -1.69 5.82 8.16
N GLN A 87 -0.90 6.12 7.13
CA GLN A 87 -1.10 5.58 5.78
C GLN A 87 -0.95 4.06 5.75
N ALA A 88 0.05 3.51 6.45
CA ALA A 88 0.20 2.06 6.58
C ALA A 88 -0.98 1.43 7.33
N MET A 89 -1.47 2.06 8.40
CA MET A 89 -2.67 1.58 9.12
C MET A 89 -3.90 1.59 8.22
N LEU A 90 -4.10 2.63 7.41
CA LEU A 90 -5.19 2.71 6.43
C LEU A 90 -5.09 1.59 5.38
N ALA A 91 -3.88 1.26 4.93
CA ALA A 91 -3.65 0.11 4.04
C ALA A 91 -4.00 -1.23 4.71
N HIS A 92 -3.62 -1.43 5.96
CA HIS A 92 -4.03 -2.60 6.75
C HIS A 92 -5.55 -2.69 6.93
N ILE A 93 -6.23 -1.56 7.19
CA ILE A 93 -7.70 -1.53 7.26
C ILE A 93 -8.31 -1.87 5.89
N ALA A 94 -7.74 -1.38 4.78
CA ALA A 94 -8.21 -1.72 3.44
C ALA A 94 -8.09 -3.22 3.14
N LEU A 95 -6.97 -3.85 3.53
CA LEU A 95 -6.77 -5.30 3.46
C LEU A 95 -7.82 -6.04 4.30
N TYR A 96 -7.99 -5.64 5.57
CA TYR A 96 -8.98 -6.23 6.45
C TYR A 96 -10.40 -6.15 5.87
N LYS A 97 -10.78 -4.99 5.33
CA LYS A 97 -12.09 -4.81 4.69
C LYS A 97 -12.25 -5.65 3.43
N ALA A 98 -11.19 -5.85 2.64
CA ALA A 98 -11.20 -6.72 1.47
C ALA A 98 -11.44 -8.19 1.89
N ASP A 99 -10.69 -8.67 2.89
CA ASP A 99 -10.82 -10.03 3.43
C ASP A 99 -12.22 -10.34 3.95
N HIS A 100 -12.87 -9.34 4.54
CA HIS A 100 -14.19 -9.47 5.16
C HIS A 100 -15.35 -8.94 4.28
N LYS A 101 -15.07 -8.56 3.03
CA LYS A 101 -16.06 -8.02 2.08
C LYS A 101 -16.85 -6.81 2.61
N LEU A 102 -16.19 -5.94 3.37
CA LEU A 102 -16.79 -4.77 4.05
C LEU A 102 -16.81 -3.50 3.17
N GLY A 103 -16.60 -3.65 1.87
CA GLY A 103 -16.50 -2.54 0.91
C GLY A 103 -15.15 -1.83 0.94
N ARG A 104 -15.04 -0.72 0.21
CA ARG A 104 -13.81 0.07 0.07
C ARG A 104 -13.51 0.88 1.32
N LEU A 105 -12.24 1.19 1.58
CA LEU A 105 -11.83 2.06 2.69
C LEU A 105 -12.49 3.44 2.57
N TYR A 106 -12.29 4.08 1.42
CA TYR A 106 -12.93 5.35 1.08
C TYR A 106 -14.20 5.08 0.28
N ASP A 107 -15.34 5.13 0.97
CA ASP A 107 -16.66 5.05 0.37
C ASP A 107 -17.55 6.15 0.95
N PHE A 108 -17.51 7.32 0.32
CA PHE A 108 -18.29 8.48 0.73
C PHE A 108 -19.75 8.44 0.22
N SER A 109 -20.13 7.42 -0.55
CA SER A 109 -21.50 7.28 -1.06
C SER A 109 -22.50 6.91 0.04
N LYS A 110 -22.00 6.38 1.17
CA LYS A 110 -22.79 6.00 2.33
C LYS A 110 -23.04 7.15 3.32
N HIS A 111 -22.54 8.36 3.03
CA HIS A 111 -22.82 9.52 3.85
C HIS A 111 -24.20 10.09 3.48
N LYS A 112 -25.18 9.99 4.40
CA LYS A 112 -26.35 10.86 4.35
C LYS A 112 -25.95 12.19 4.98
N ALA A 113 -26.01 13.25 4.18
CA ALA A 113 -25.98 14.63 4.69
C ALA A 113 -27.21 14.90 5.57
#